data_AF-A0A523VHD3-F1
#
_entry.id   AF-A0A523VHD3-F1
#
_cell.length_a   1.000
_cell.length_b   1.000
_cell.length_c   1.000
_cell.angle_alpha   90.00
_cell.angle_beta   90.00
_cell.angle_gamma   90.00
#
_symmetry.space_group_name_H-M   'P 1'
#
loop_
_entity.id
_entity.type
_entity.pdbx_description
1 polymer ?
#
loop_
_entity_poly.entity_id
_entity_poly.type
_entity_poly.pdbx_seq_one_letter_code
_entity_poly.pdbx_strand_id
1 'polypeptide(L)'
;MTRTPKKRQQHSRLERERQVERLLIVGVVAVGLAVIGLMVYGLVIYPAMLADQPVAFVDGVPITVAEFQARTRLARLDLRQALSWWQDQQYSASATADDAAMDAMQKYINEYADLLSPDKATAIAKQTLNRLIELELARQEAERRGIVLTPDEVQRLIELDSGYDREAAAAPQQPADEPTPAGALTTTGEITPTGVITPAAAPLPTWTPLPTRTPLPTATPMTEDAFQARYNDQIDALASYGITEEMFRSWFAADQQLIELREVMASEHPTMTEQIELRYLTTTSEEQANDFAARLADGEDYQALVDEIDAAVVATLESPPGHAELVWYPRSEIEGELAFLGTALIDLAFDLEVGAYSEPRLSEDGTTYAILSVTGHEEERELEPVLLNELIEQAYQDWLLSMIAEVVERLPYDSSIIPTRP
;
A
#
# COMPACT_ATOMS: atom_id res chain seq x y z
N MET A 1 -49.42 72.22 70.83
CA MET A 1 -49.83 71.32 69.73
C MET A 1 -49.37 71.91 68.41
N THR A 2 -48.22 71.48 67.90
CA THR A 2 -47.68 71.84 66.58
C THR A 2 -47.70 70.57 65.71
N ARG A 3 -48.56 70.55 64.68
CA ARG A 3 -48.59 69.46 63.69
C ARG A 3 -47.58 69.76 62.59
N THR A 4 -46.49 69.01 62.57
CA THR A 4 -45.49 68.99 61.50
C THR A 4 -46.12 68.44 60.22
N PRO A 5 -46.02 69.11 59.06
CA PRO A 5 -46.52 68.54 57.82
C PRO A 5 -45.56 67.46 57.32
N LYS A 6 -46.14 66.28 57.06
CA LYS A 6 -45.47 65.08 56.55
C LYS A 6 -45.00 65.36 55.11
N LYS A 7 -43.68 65.46 54.90
CA LYS A 7 -43.06 65.57 53.57
C LYS A 7 -43.32 64.27 52.82
N ARG A 8 -44.31 64.28 51.93
CA ARG A 8 -44.71 63.15 51.09
C ARG A 8 -43.70 63.06 49.95
N GLN A 9 -42.79 62.09 50.02
CA GLN A 9 -41.89 61.74 48.92
C GLN A 9 -42.70 61.31 47.69
N GLN A 10 -42.88 62.22 46.74
CA GLN A 10 -43.19 61.88 45.36
C GLN A 10 -41.85 61.61 44.67
N HIS A 11 -41.30 60.42 44.81
CA HIS A 11 -40.33 59.95 43.82
C HIS A 11 -41.09 59.67 42.52
N SER A 12 -41.16 60.74 41.73
CA SER A 12 -41.06 60.78 40.27
C SER A 12 -41.33 59.45 39.55
N ARG A 13 -42.55 59.31 39.01
CA ARG A 13 -42.86 58.27 38.01
C ARG A 13 -41.84 58.25 36.85
N LEU A 14 -41.31 59.43 36.52
CA LEU A 14 -40.27 59.65 35.51
C LEU A 14 -38.89 59.05 35.86
N GLU A 15 -38.49 58.99 37.14
CA GLU A 15 -37.21 58.37 37.53
C GLU A 15 -37.29 56.83 37.47
N ARG A 16 -38.45 56.26 37.78
CA ARG A 16 -38.70 54.81 37.64
C ARG A 16 -38.74 54.39 36.17
N GLU A 17 -39.36 55.19 35.31
CA GLU A 17 -39.39 54.92 33.87
C GLU A 17 -37.99 54.92 33.26
N ARG A 18 -37.13 55.88 33.61
CA ARG A 18 -35.73 55.89 33.13
C ARG A 18 -34.90 54.72 33.64
N GLN A 19 -35.12 54.28 34.88
CA GLN A 19 -34.45 53.09 35.40
C GLN A 19 -34.90 51.81 34.67
N VAL A 20 -36.21 51.68 34.40
CA VAL A 20 -36.77 50.55 33.65
C VAL A 20 -36.28 50.56 32.19
N GLU A 21 -36.25 51.73 31.54
CA GLU A 21 -35.73 51.91 30.18
C GLU A 21 -34.25 51.52 30.08
N ARG A 22 -33.42 51.96 31.03
CA ARG A 22 -31.99 51.61 31.07
C ARG A 22 -31.77 50.11 31.31
N LEU A 23 -32.58 49.49 32.18
CA LEU A 23 -32.54 48.05 32.43
C LEU A 23 -32.97 47.24 31.19
N LEU A 24 -33.98 47.73 30.46
CA LEU A 24 -34.41 47.14 29.18
C LEU A 24 -33.30 47.20 28.13
N ILE A 25 -32.67 48.37 27.96
CA ILE A 25 -31.56 48.54 27.00
C ILE A 25 -30.37 47.63 27.38
N VAL A 26 -29.98 47.60 28.66
CA VAL A 26 -28.90 46.71 29.13
C VAL A 26 -29.28 45.24 28.93
N GLY A 27 -30.53 44.87 29.17
CA GLY A 27 -31.03 43.52 28.93
C GLY A 27 -30.97 43.13 27.45
N VAL A 28 -31.40 44.01 26.54
CA VAL A 28 -31.33 43.77 25.08
C VAL A 28 -29.89 43.67 24.60
N VAL A 29 -29.00 44.55 25.06
CA VAL A 29 -27.57 44.50 24.73
C VAL A 29 -26.92 43.21 25.26
N ALA A 30 -27.24 42.81 26.49
CA ALA A 30 -26.74 41.57 27.07
C ALA A 30 -27.20 40.32 26.30
N VAL A 31 -28.48 40.27 25.90
CA VAL A 31 -29.01 39.19 25.06
C VAL A 31 -28.36 39.20 23.67
N GLY A 32 -28.19 40.38 23.06
CA GLY A 32 -27.50 40.52 21.78
C GLY A 32 -26.05 40.02 21.82
N LEU A 33 -25.30 40.38 22.86
CA LEU A 33 -23.94 39.88 23.08
C LEU A 33 -23.91 38.38 23.35
N ALA A 34 -24.88 37.82 24.08
CA ALA A 34 -24.97 36.38 24.29
C ALA A 34 -25.25 35.61 22.99
N VAL A 35 -26.11 36.13 22.11
CA VAL A 35 -26.38 35.53 20.79
C VAL A 35 -25.15 35.60 19.89
N ILE A 36 -24.45 36.74 19.85
CA ILE A 36 -23.19 36.87 19.10
C ILE A 36 -22.13 35.92 19.67
N GLY A 37 -22.02 35.83 20.99
CA GLY A 37 -21.11 34.90 21.66
C GLY A 37 -21.40 33.44 21.33
N LEU A 38 -22.67 33.03 21.33
CA LEU A 38 -23.10 31.70 20.91
C LEU A 38 -22.83 31.44 19.42
N MET A 39 -23.02 32.43 18.55
CA MET A 39 -22.68 32.30 17.14
C MET A 39 -21.16 32.17 16.92
N VAL A 40 -20.35 33.01 17.56
CA VAL A 40 -18.89 32.90 17.49
C VAL A 40 -18.42 31.57 18.05
N TYR A 41 -18.99 31.14 19.18
CA TYR A 41 -18.68 29.84 19.77
C TYR A 41 -19.05 28.69 18.84
N GLY A 42 -20.27 28.68 18.29
CA GLY A 42 -20.74 27.60 17.41
C GLY A 42 -20.10 27.59 16.02
N LEU A 43 -19.76 28.75 15.44
CA LEU A 43 -19.22 28.86 14.08
C LEU A 43 -17.68 28.83 14.02
N VAL A 44 -16.99 29.27 15.07
CA VAL A 44 -15.53 29.44 15.04
C VAL A 44 -14.84 28.57 16.08
N ILE A 45 -15.24 28.70 17.36
CA ILE A 45 -14.50 28.05 18.46
C ILE A 45 -14.73 26.53 18.48
N TYR A 46 -15.99 26.10 18.41
CA TYR A 46 -16.37 24.69 18.44
C TYR A 46 -15.75 23.86 17.31
N PRO A 47 -15.85 24.24 16.01
CA PRO A 47 -15.24 23.46 14.93
C PRO A 47 -13.72 23.44 14.99
N ALA A 48 -13.05 24.52 15.41
CA ALA A 48 -11.61 24.54 15.60
C ALA A 48 -11.17 23.58 16.73
N MET A 49 -11.88 23.59 17.86
CA MET A 49 -11.61 22.64 18.95
C MET A 49 -11.90 21.19 18.56
N LEU A 50 -12.87 20.95 17.66
CA LEU A 50 -13.16 19.61 17.17
C LEU A 50 -12.10 19.15 16.14
N ALA A 51 -11.60 20.06 15.31
CA ALA A 51 -10.59 19.81 14.29
C ALA A 51 -9.28 19.29 14.89
N ASP A 52 -8.84 19.84 16.03
CA ASP A 52 -7.61 19.46 16.73
C ASP A 52 -7.76 18.20 17.60
N GLN A 53 -8.96 17.63 17.73
CA GLN A 53 -9.14 16.41 18.51
C GLN A 53 -8.48 15.21 17.80
N PRO A 54 -7.80 14.32 18.54
CA PRO A 54 -7.25 13.11 17.97
C PRO A 54 -8.36 12.09 17.67
N VAL A 55 -8.27 11.41 16.53
CA VAL A 55 -9.03 10.19 16.21
C VAL A 55 -8.21 8.92 16.44
N ALA A 56 -6.89 9.04 16.46
CA ALA A 56 -5.95 8.00 16.83
C ALA A 56 -4.62 8.63 17.30
N PHE A 57 -3.82 7.84 18.01
CA PHE A 57 -2.42 8.11 18.28
C PHE A 57 -1.55 7.02 17.67
N VAL A 58 -0.40 7.41 17.12
CA VAL A 58 0.65 6.52 16.61
C VAL A 58 1.94 6.86 17.34
N ASP A 59 2.34 6.03 18.29
CA ASP A 59 3.47 6.28 19.21
C ASP A 59 3.42 7.68 19.85
N GLY A 60 2.22 8.09 20.31
CA GLY A 60 1.97 9.40 20.92
C GLY A 60 1.81 10.57 19.95
N VAL A 61 2.00 10.38 18.64
CA VAL A 61 1.70 11.40 17.61
C VAL A 61 0.19 11.35 17.27
N PRO A 62 -0.55 12.47 17.41
CA PRO A 62 -1.99 12.48 17.15
C PRO A 62 -2.29 12.55 15.65
N ILE A 63 -3.20 11.68 15.18
CA ILE A 63 -3.93 11.88 13.92
C ILE A 63 -5.18 12.68 14.24
N THR A 64 -5.28 13.90 13.72
CA THR A 64 -6.36 14.84 14.07
C THR A 64 -7.64 14.60 13.26
N VAL A 65 -8.78 15.07 13.78
CA VAL A 65 -10.06 15.07 13.03
C VAL A 65 -9.93 15.86 11.73
N ALA A 66 -9.22 16.99 11.73
CA ALA A 66 -9.00 17.79 10.52
C ALA A 66 -8.31 16.98 9.42
N GLU A 67 -7.20 16.32 9.77
CA GLU A 67 -6.45 15.50 8.84
C GLU A 67 -7.25 14.31 8.34
N PHE A 68 -7.89 13.59 9.26
CA PHE A 68 -8.78 12.47 8.94
C PHE A 68 -9.90 12.87 7.98
N GLN A 69 -10.56 14.00 8.22
CA GLN A 69 -11.61 14.51 7.34
C GLN A 69 -11.07 14.90 5.97
N ALA A 70 -9.96 15.63 5.93
CA ALA A 70 -9.35 16.09 4.70
C ALA A 70 -8.90 14.91 3.81
N ARG A 71 -8.22 13.91 4.39
CA ARG A 71 -7.82 12.70 3.66
C ARG A 71 -9.03 11.87 3.23
N THR A 72 -10.11 11.85 4.02
CA THR A 72 -11.35 11.14 3.63
C THR A 72 -12.05 11.84 2.47
N ARG A 73 -12.06 13.18 2.46
CA ARG A 73 -12.56 13.96 1.33
C ARG A 73 -11.75 13.70 0.07
N LEU A 74 -10.42 13.67 0.18
CA LEU A 74 -9.52 13.34 -0.92
C LEU A 74 -9.82 11.93 -1.47
N ALA A 75 -9.87 10.91 -0.61
CA ALA A 75 -10.19 9.54 -1.05
C ALA A 75 -11.55 9.46 -1.78
N ARG A 76 -12.56 10.20 -1.33
CA ARG A 76 -13.87 10.29 -2.01
C ARG A 76 -13.79 11.07 -3.32
N LEU A 77 -12.93 12.08 -3.40
CA LEU A 77 -12.68 12.84 -4.61
C LEU A 77 -12.04 11.94 -5.67
N ASP A 78 -11.05 11.13 -5.30
CA ASP A 78 -10.37 10.19 -6.21
C ASP A 78 -11.35 9.15 -6.75
N LEU A 79 -12.19 8.55 -5.89
CA LEU A 79 -13.25 7.63 -6.31
C LEU A 79 -14.26 8.30 -7.25
N ARG A 80 -14.58 9.59 -7.03
CA ARG A 80 -15.46 10.35 -7.91
C ARG A 80 -14.80 10.64 -9.26
N GLN A 81 -13.52 10.98 -9.27
CA GLN A 81 -12.76 11.18 -10.50
C GLN A 81 -12.71 9.89 -11.32
N ALA A 82 -12.47 8.74 -10.67
CA ALA A 82 -12.53 7.42 -11.31
C ALA A 82 -13.93 7.14 -11.89
N LEU A 83 -15.00 7.44 -11.15
CA LEU A 83 -16.37 7.32 -11.66
C LEU A 83 -16.60 8.20 -12.90
N SER A 84 -16.19 9.47 -12.87
CA SER A 84 -16.36 10.36 -14.03
C SER A 84 -15.54 9.88 -15.23
N TRP A 85 -14.33 9.35 -15.01
CA TRP A 85 -13.51 8.79 -16.07
C TRP A 85 -14.22 7.63 -16.79
N TRP A 86 -14.83 6.72 -16.04
CA TRP A 86 -15.60 5.61 -16.62
C TRP A 86 -16.85 6.08 -17.36
N GLN A 87 -17.53 7.12 -16.85
CA GLN A 87 -18.69 7.71 -17.51
C GLN A 87 -18.31 8.37 -18.85
N ASP A 88 -17.20 9.12 -18.88
CA ASP A 88 -16.69 9.76 -20.10
C ASP A 88 -16.20 8.72 -21.11
N GLN A 89 -15.57 7.64 -20.64
CA GLN A 89 -15.17 6.52 -21.49
C GLN A 89 -16.39 5.82 -22.11
N GLN A 90 -17.46 5.59 -21.33
CA GLN A 90 -18.70 5.03 -21.84
C GLN A 90 -19.35 5.96 -22.87
N TYR A 91 -19.41 7.26 -22.59
CA TYR A 91 -19.98 8.25 -23.51
C TYR A 91 -19.21 8.32 -24.84
N SER A 92 -17.88 8.41 -24.76
CA SER A 92 -17.01 8.49 -25.95
C SER A 92 -17.01 7.19 -26.78
N ALA A 93 -17.15 6.03 -26.15
CA ALA A 93 -17.19 4.73 -26.81
C ALA A 93 -18.60 4.31 -27.28
N SER A 94 -19.67 5.02 -26.87
CA SER A 94 -21.08 4.64 -27.10
C SER A 94 -21.47 4.42 -28.56
N ALA A 95 -20.76 5.04 -29.51
CA ALA A 95 -21.04 4.90 -30.94
C ALA A 95 -20.31 3.71 -31.60
N THR A 96 -19.28 3.15 -30.94
CA THR A 96 -18.33 2.22 -31.56
C THR A 96 -18.14 0.92 -30.80
N ALA A 97 -18.41 0.88 -29.50
CA ALA A 97 -18.22 -0.33 -28.71
C ALA A 97 -19.39 -1.31 -28.90
N ASP A 98 -19.09 -2.59 -28.70
CA ASP A 98 -20.10 -3.64 -28.67
C ASP A 98 -20.80 -3.73 -27.31
N ASP A 99 -21.85 -4.55 -27.23
CA ASP A 99 -22.67 -4.71 -26.04
C ASP A 99 -21.85 -5.25 -24.84
N ALA A 100 -20.85 -6.10 -25.09
CA ALA A 100 -20.01 -6.67 -24.04
C ALA A 100 -19.10 -5.63 -23.40
N ALA A 101 -18.47 -4.77 -24.22
CA ALA A 101 -17.68 -3.64 -23.73
C ALA A 101 -18.54 -2.63 -22.96
N MET A 102 -19.76 -2.37 -23.44
CA MET A 102 -20.71 -1.48 -22.76
C MET A 102 -21.14 -2.03 -21.39
N ASP A 103 -21.43 -3.34 -21.29
CA ASP A 103 -21.78 -4.00 -20.02
C ASP A 103 -20.60 -3.96 -19.02
N ALA A 104 -19.38 -4.22 -19.49
CA ALA A 104 -18.18 -4.13 -18.66
C ALA A 104 -17.97 -2.72 -18.08
N MET A 105 -18.11 -1.68 -18.91
CA MET A 105 -18.03 -0.28 -18.43
C MET A 105 -19.15 0.04 -17.43
N GLN A 106 -20.37 -0.41 -17.70
CA GLN A 106 -21.50 -0.21 -16.81
C GLN A 106 -21.29 -0.87 -15.43
N LYS A 107 -20.65 -2.05 -15.40
CA LYS A 107 -20.26 -2.72 -14.16
C LYS A 107 -19.34 -1.84 -13.31
N TYR A 108 -18.27 -1.29 -13.91
CA TYR A 108 -17.36 -0.39 -13.19
C TYR A 108 -18.06 0.87 -12.68
N ILE A 109 -18.92 1.50 -13.50
CA ILE A 109 -19.70 2.67 -13.09
C ILE A 109 -20.56 2.35 -11.85
N ASN A 110 -21.25 1.21 -11.87
CA ASN A 110 -22.10 0.78 -10.76
C ASN A 110 -21.27 0.49 -9.49
N GLU A 111 -20.09 -0.11 -9.65
CA GLU A 111 -19.18 -0.41 -8.54
C GLU A 111 -18.65 0.87 -7.87
N TYR A 112 -18.13 1.83 -8.63
CA TYR A 112 -17.69 3.12 -8.07
C TYR A 112 -18.85 3.93 -7.47
N ALA A 113 -20.05 3.87 -8.08
CA ALA A 113 -21.23 4.50 -7.53
C ALA A 113 -21.66 3.87 -6.18
N ASP A 114 -21.56 2.54 -6.04
CA ASP A 114 -21.81 1.84 -4.77
C ASP A 114 -20.78 2.22 -3.71
N LEU A 115 -19.48 2.24 -4.05
CA LEU A 115 -18.42 2.66 -3.13
C LEU A 115 -18.62 4.09 -2.64
N LEU A 116 -19.12 4.99 -3.49
CA LEU A 116 -19.41 6.39 -3.11
C LEU A 116 -20.72 6.56 -2.33
N SER A 117 -21.56 5.52 -2.22
CA SER A 117 -22.84 5.57 -1.53
C SER A 117 -22.69 5.97 -0.05
N PRO A 118 -23.73 6.57 0.56
CA PRO A 118 -23.71 6.92 1.98
C PRO A 118 -23.43 5.73 2.90
N ASP A 119 -23.92 4.54 2.55
CA ASP A 119 -23.76 3.32 3.36
C ASP A 119 -22.31 2.84 3.43
N LYS A 120 -21.48 3.19 2.43
CA LYS A 120 -20.05 2.88 2.38
C LYS A 120 -19.16 3.99 2.96
N ALA A 121 -19.71 5.14 3.35
CA ALA A 121 -18.93 6.27 3.88
C ALA A 121 -18.08 5.86 5.08
N THR A 122 -18.62 5.05 5.99
CA THR A 122 -17.89 4.52 7.15
C THR A 122 -16.74 3.58 6.75
N ALA A 123 -16.93 2.77 5.71
CA ALA A 123 -15.87 1.89 5.23
C ALA A 123 -14.71 2.68 4.62
N ILE A 124 -15.01 3.67 3.78
CA ILE A 124 -14.00 4.59 3.23
C ILE A 124 -13.26 5.30 4.35
N ALA A 125 -13.98 5.84 5.35
CA ALA A 125 -13.37 6.53 6.47
C ALA A 125 -12.42 5.62 7.27
N LYS A 126 -12.82 4.36 7.54
CA LYS A 126 -11.94 3.38 8.20
C LYS A 126 -10.68 3.10 7.39
N GLN A 127 -10.80 2.94 6.08
CA GLN A 127 -9.66 2.74 5.19
C GLN A 127 -8.73 3.96 5.21
N THR A 128 -9.29 5.17 5.17
CA THR A 128 -8.51 6.41 5.28
C THR A 128 -7.75 6.48 6.61
N LEU A 129 -8.40 6.18 7.74
CA LEU A 129 -7.73 6.20 9.03
C LEU A 129 -6.59 5.17 9.08
N ASN A 130 -6.81 3.96 8.57
CA ASN A 130 -5.75 2.96 8.47
C ASN A 130 -4.59 3.44 7.59
N ARG A 131 -4.88 4.14 6.47
CA ARG A 131 -3.83 4.71 5.63
C ARG A 131 -3.04 5.81 6.35
N LEU A 132 -3.70 6.70 7.09
CA LEU A 132 -3.01 7.73 7.88
C LEU A 132 -2.11 7.10 8.96
N ILE A 133 -2.59 6.03 9.61
CA ILE A 133 -1.80 5.28 10.58
C ILE A 133 -0.58 4.65 9.90
N GLU A 134 -0.76 3.98 8.76
CA GLU A 134 0.35 3.37 8.01
C GLU A 134 1.37 4.41 7.58
N LEU A 135 0.94 5.56 7.06
CA LEU A 135 1.83 6.65 6.65
C LEU A 135 2.64 7.21 7.82
N GLU A 136 2.00 7.37 8.99
CA GLU A 136 2.70 7.87 10.17
C GLU A 136 3.69 6.83 10.74
N LEU A 137 3.31 5.54 10.75
CA LEU A 137 4.23 4.45 11.11
C LEU A 137 5.43 4.37 10.15
N ALA A 138 5.17 4.47 8.85
CA ALA A 138 6.20 4.46 7.82
C ALA A 138 7.13 5.67 7.97
N ARG A 139 6.60 6.87 8.24
CA ARG A 139 7.39 8.07 8.50
C ARG A 139 8.33 7.88 9.70
N GLN A 140 7.82 7.37 10.82
CA GLN A 140 8.62 7.16 12.03
C GLN A 140 9.72 6.10 11.81
N GLU A 141 9.40 5.00 11.13
CA GLU A 141 10.37 3.95 10.84
C GLU A 141 11.39 4.38 9.79
N ALA A 142 10.97 5.12 8.77
CA ALA A 142 11.85 5.75 7.79
C ALA A 142 12.85 6.67 8.49
N GLU A 143 12.39 7.55 9.38
CA GLU A 143 13.26 8.42 10.20
C GLU A 143 14.23 7.61 11.07
N ARG A 144 13.78 6.51 11.69
CA ARG A 144 14.62 5.60 12.48
C ARG A 144 15.74 4.98 11.63
N ARG A 145 15.48 4.71 10.36
CA ARG A 145 16.43 4.17 9.37
C ARG A 145 17.26 5.25 8.67
N GLY A 146 17.05 6.53 8.99
CA GLY A 146 17.77 7.66 8.38
C GLY A 146 17.22 8.10 7.02
N ILE A 147 16.02 7.66 6.65
CA ILE A 147 15.28 8.03 5.45
C ILE A 147 14.49 9.31 5.75
N VAL A 148 15.16 10.45 5.61
CA VAL A 148 14.58 11.78 5.92
C VAL A 148 14.55 12.63 4.67
N LEU A 149 13.36 13.10 4.28
CA LEU A 149 13.17 14.01 3.15
C LEU A 149 13.16 15.46 3.63
N THR A 150 14.04 16.27 3.05
CA THR A 150 14.04 17.73 3.24
C THR A 150 12.92 18.40 2.44
N PRO A 151 12.50 19.63 2.81
CA PRO A 151 11.47 20.34 2.05
C PRO A 151 11.80 20.57 0.57
N ASP A 152 13.07 20.76 0.22
CA ASP A 152 13.50 20.92 -1.18
C ASP A 152 13.48 19.59 -1.94
N GLU A 153 13.83 18.47 -1.29
CA GLU A 153 13.68 17.14 -1.88
C GLU A 153 12.21 16.79 -2.13
N VAL A 154 11.32 17.09 -1.16
CA VAL A 154 9.87 16.93 -1.36
C VAL A 154 9.39 17.78 -2.55
N GLN A 155 9.84 19.03 -2.66
CA GLN A 155 9.52 19.88 -3.80
C GLN A 155 10.03 19.28 -5.11
N ARG A 156 11.27 18.79 -5.14
CA ARG A 156 11.86 18.15 -6.32
C ARG A 156 11.08 16.90 -6.74
N LEU A 157 10.65 16.08 -5.79
CA LEU A 157 9.87 14.88 -6.08
C LEU A 157 8.48 15.24 -6.65
N ILE A 158 7.83 16.27 -6.11
CA ILE A 158 6.56 16.80 -6.67
C ILE A 158 6.76 17.30 -8.11
N GLU A 159 7.87 17.98 -8.38
CA GLU A 159 8.22 18.46 -9.72
C GLU A 159 8.40 17.30 -10.70
N LEU A 160 9.17 16.28 -10.29
CA LEU A 160 9.42 15.09 -11.09
C LEU A 160 8.13 14.33 -11.39
N ASP A 161 7.26 14.14 -10.39
CA ASP A 161 5.93 13.52 -10.56
C ASP A 161 5.05 14.32 -11.54
N SER A 162 5.16 15.65 -11.52
CA SER A 162 4.47 16.54 -12.44
C SER A 162 5.09 16.59 -13.85
N GLY A 163 6.27 15.99 -14.03
CA GLY A 163 7.02 15.96 -15.30
C GLY A 163 7.97 17.15 -15.52
N TYR A 164 8.32 17.90 -14.47
CA TYR A 164 9.34 18.95 -14.49
C TYR A 164 10.60 18.49 -13.78
N ASP A 165 11.72 18.51 -14.49
CA ASP A 165 13.04 18.23 -13.92
C ASP A 165 13.85 19.54 -13.92
N ARG A 166 13.97 20.14 -12.74
CA ARG A 166 14.74 21.39 -12.54
C ARG A 166 16.22 21.25 -12.88
N GLU A 167 16.82 20.08 -12.71
CA GLU A 167 18.23 19.85 -13.01
C GLU A 167 18.44 19.72 -14.52
N ALA A 168 17.58 18.97 -15.20
CA ALA A 168 17.59 18.90 -16.66
C ALA A 168 17.29 20.26 -17.30
N ALA A 169 16.43 21.07 -16.69
CA ALA A 169 16.13 22.43 -17.14
C ALA A 169 17.30 23.41 -16.92
N ALA A 170 18.09 23.22 -15.85
CA ALA A 170 19.27 24.04 -15.55
C ALA A 170 20.53 23.59 -16.30
N ALA A 171 20.57 22.35 -16.80
CA ALA A 171 21.66 21.87 -17.65
C ALA A 171 21.75 22.73 -18.93
N PRO A 172 22.98 23.03 -19.42
CA PRO A 172 23.13 23.73 -20.68
C PRO A 172 22.38 22.96 -21.76
N GLN A 173 21.36 23.57 -22.37
CA GLN A 173 20.69 22.96 -23.51
C GLN A 173 21.73 22.83 -24.62
N GLN A 174 22.24 21.61 -24.82
CA GLN A 174 22.99 21.30 -26.02
C GLN A 174 22.05 21.63 -27.18
N PRO A 175 22.46 22.49 -28.13
CA PRO A 175 21.66 22.72 -29.34
C PRO A 175 21.29 21.34 -29.90
N ALA A 176 20.03 21.14 -30.26
CA ALA A 176 19.64 19.97 -31.01
C ALA A 176 20.51 19.93 -32.27
N ASP A 177 21.56 19.12 -32.25
CA ASP A 177 22.52 19.03 -33.33
C ASP A 177 21.73 18.56 -34.57
N GLU A 178 21.60 19.47 -35.53
CA GLU A 178 21.28 19.16 -36.92
C GLU A 178 22.17 17.97 -37.33
N PRO A 179 21.64 16.93 -38.00
CA PRO A 179 22.37 15.68 -38.20
C PRO A 179 23.66 15.95 -38.97
N THR A 180 24.76 16.00 -38.23
CA THR A 180 26.09 16.12 -38.79
C THR A 180 26.40 14.78 -39.44
N PRO A 181 26.69 14.73 -40.76
CA PRO A 181 27.15 13.49 -41.37
C PRO A 181 28.47 13.13 -40.69
N ALA A 182 28.47 12.04 -39.92
CA ALA A 182 29.67 11.51 -39.30
C ALA A 182 30.67 11.16 -40.41
N GLY A 183 31.64 12.06 -40.59
CA GLY A 183 32.79 11.89 -41.45
C GLY A 183 33.56 10.63 -41.03
N ALA A 184 33.99 9.88 -42.03
CA ALA A 184 34.76 8.66 -41.91
C ALA A 184 35.91 8.80 -40.91
N LEU A 185 35.89 7.97 -39.86
CA LEU A 185 37.08 7.76 -39.02
C LEU A 185 38.12 7.01 -39.87
N THR A 186 39.18 7.74 -40.23
CA THR A 186 40.41 7.18 -40.76
C THR A 186 41.16 6.53 -39.60
N THR A 187 41.15 5.19 -39.56
CA THR A 187 41.99 4.43 -38.64
C THR A 187 43.44 4.62 -39.08
N THR A 188 44.18 5.44 -38.34
CA THR A 188 45.64 5.50 -38.43
C THR A 188 46.17 4.36 -37.58
N GLY A 189 46.71 3.34 -38.23
CA GLY A 189 47.31 2.20 -37.56
C GLY A 189 48.70 2.53 -37.00
N GLU A 190 49.03 1.92 -35.87
CA GLU A 190 50.37 1.40 -35.62
C GLU A 190 50.30 0.22 -34.66
N ILE A 191 50.61 -0.95 -35.20
CA ILE A 191 50.80 -2.23 -34.51
C ILE A 191 52.31 -2.45 -34.38
N THR A 192 52.77 -2.87 -33.21
CA THR A 192 54.09 -3.53 -33.05
C THR A 192 53.85 -4.94 -32.46
N PRO A 193 54.49 -5.99 -33.00
CA PRO A 193 53.98 -7.35 -32.94
C PRO A 193 54.61 -8.20 -31.83
N THR A 194 53.88 -9.19 -31.33
CA THR A 194 54.48 -10.40 -30.76
C THR A 194 53.69 -11.57 -31.30
N GLY A 195 54.35 -12.35 -32.16
CA GLY A 195 53.73 -13.43 -32.91
C GLY A 195 53.55 -14.70 -32.08
N VAL A 196 52.40 -15.34 -32.26
CA VAL A 196 52.22 -16.79 -32.16
C VAL A 196 51.27 -17.21 -33.29
N ILE A 197 51.55 -18.39 -33.84
CA ILE A 197 51.12 -18.93 -35.13
C ILE A 197 49.96 -19.95 -34.95
N THR A 198 48.99 -19.92 -35.89
CA THR A 198 48.07 -21.02 -36.38
C THR A 198 46.85 -21.43 -35.52
N PRO A 199 45.72 -21.95 -36.12
CA PRO A 199 45.30 -22.08 -37.52
C PRO A 199 43.97 -21.35 -37.88
N ALA A 200 43.69 -21.32 -39.18
CA ALA A 200 42.57 -20.66 -39.86
C ALA A 200 41.17 -21.18 -39.49
N ALA A 201 40.27 -20.27 -39.12
CA ALA A 201 38.82 -20.47 -39.09
C ALA A 201 38.18 -19.91 -40.38
N ALA A 202 37.18 -20.63 -40.89
CA ALA A 202 36.40 -20.27 -42.08
C ALA A 202 35.67 -18.92 -41.91
N PRO A 203 35.41 -18.16 -43.00
CA PRO A 203 34.70 -16.89 -42.90
C PRO A 203 33.24 -17.09 -42.50
N LEU A 204 32.84 -16.50 -41.37
CA LEU A 204 31.44 -16.36 -40.95
C LEU A 204 30.72 -15.34 -41.86
N PRO A 205 29.40 -15.51 -42.11
CA PRO A 205 28.64 -14.57 -42.93
C PRO A 205 28.57 -13.18 -42.29
N THR A 206 28.90 -12.16 -43.08
CA THR A 206 28.73 -10.74 -42.74
C THR A 206 27.24 -10.40 -42.56
N TRP A 207 26.87 -9.94 -41.36
CA TRP A 207 25.54 -9.40 -41.08
C TRP A 207 25.34 -8.04 -41.76
N THR A 208 24.27 -7.91 -42.53
CA THR A 208 23.80 -6.63 -43.06
C THR A 208 23.13 -5.87 -41.92
N PRO A 209 23.54 -4.62 -41.58
CA PRO A 209 22.88 -3.87 -40.53
C PRO A 209 21.43 -3.56 -40.91
N LEU A 210 20.50 -3.82 -39.99
CA LEU A 210 19.08 -3.50 -40.09
C LEU A 210 18.90 -1.96 -40.15
N PRO A 211 17.91 -1.41 -40.88
CA PRO A 211 17.65 0.03 -40.87
C PRO A 211 17.44 0.53 -39.45
N THR A 212 18.26 1.51 -39.05
CA THR A 212 18.16 2.22 -37.77
C THR A 212 16.78 2.85 -37.64
N ARG A 213 16.07 2.54 -36.54
CA ARG A 213 14.78 3.17 -36.22
C ARG A 213 14.97 4.68 -36.07
N THR A 214 14.15 5.45 -36.76
CA THR A 214 14.01 6.89 -36.52
C THR A 214 13.64 7.11 -35.05
N PRO A 215 14.37 7.94 -34.28
CA PRO A 215 13.96 8.26 -32.92
C PRO A 215 12.57 8.92 -32.95
N LEU A 216 11.66 8.44 -32.10
CA LEU A 216 10.38 9.11 -31.87
C LEU A 216 10.65 10.50 -31.30
N PRO A 217 9.78 11.50 -31.54
CA PRO A 217 9.91 12.80 -30.91
C PRO A 217 9.94 12.65 -29.39
N THR A 218 11.01 13.12 -28.76
CA THR A 218 11.09 13.26 -27.30
C THR A 218 10.09 14.32 -26.86
N ALA A 219 9.27 14.04 -25.85
CA ALA A 219 8.31 15.00 -25.31
C ALA A 219 9.04 16.29 -24.88
N THR A 220 8.44 17.45 -25.18
CA THR A 220 8.98 18.74 -24.73
C THR A 220 8.97 18.76 -23.19
N PRO A 221 10.11 18.96 -22.52
CA PRO A 221 10.15 19.04 -21.06
C PRO A 221 9.26 20.19 -20.58
N MET A 222 8.54 19.97 -19.48
CA MET A 222 7.71 21.01 -18.86
C MET A 222 8.59 22.19 -18.44
N THR A 223 8.11 23.42 -18.61
CA THR A 223 8.81 24.62 -18.11
C THR A 223 8.46 24.88 -16.65
N GLU A 224 9.34 25.62 -15.94
CA GLU A 224 9.09 26.01 -14.55
C GLU A 224 7.78 26.80 -14.39
N ASP A 225 7.51 27.76 -15.28
CA ASP A 225 6.25 28.53 -15.24
C ASP A 225 5.01 27.64 -15.42
N ALA A 226 5.09 26.64 -16.30
CA ALA A 226 3.99 25.70 -16.53
C ALA A 226 3.78 24.77 -15.31
N PHE A 227 4.87 24.35 -14.67
CA PHE A 227 4.83 23.63 -13.41
C PHE A 227 4.14 24.47 -12.33
N GLN A 228 4.63 25.70 -12.07
CA GLN A 228 4.11 26.57 -11.01
C GLN A 228 2.61 26.86 -11.21
N ALA A 229 2.18 27.11 -12.45
CA ALA A 229 0.77 27.31 -12.76
C ALA A 229 -0.08 26.07 -12.38
N ARG A 230 0.35 24.87 -12.82
CA ARG A 230 -0.35 23.61 -12.48
C ARG A 230 -0.35 23.32 -10.99
N TYR A 231 0.78 23.57 -10.32
CA TYR A 231 0.91 23.35 -8.89
C TYR A 231 -0.06 24.26 -8.12
N ASN A 232 -0.11 25.55 -8.45
CA ASN A 232 -1.04 26.48 -7.82
C ASN A 232 -2.50 26.09 -8.08
N ASP A 233 -2.85 25.72 -9.32
CA ASP A 233 -4.20 25.23 -9.65
C ASP A 233 -4.58 23.98 -8.83
N GLN A 234 -3.64 23.06 -8.61
CA GLN A 234 -3.84 21.88 -7.78
C GLN A 234 -4.07 22.26 -6.31
N ILE A 235 -3.22 23.11 -5.73
CA ILE A 235 -3.36 23.55 -4.33
C ILE A 235 -4.67 24.31 -4.12
N ASP A 236 -5.07 25.18 -5.04
CA ASP A 236 -6.34 25.90 -4.98
C ASP A 236 -7.55 24.94 -5.05
N ALA A 237 -7.47 23.91 -5.90
CA ALA A 237 -8.49 22.88 -5.98
C ALA A 237 -8.60 22.08 -4.67
N LEU A 238 -7.46 21.68 -4.08
CA LEU A 238 -7.38 20.95 -2.82
C LEU A 238 -7.88 21.79 -1.63
N ALA A 239 -7.59 23.09 -1.62
CA ALA A 239 -8.05 24.01 -0.58
C ALA A 239 -9.59 24.06 -0.49
N SER A 240 -10.30 23.89 -1.61
CA SER A 240 -11.77 23.82 -1.62
C SER A 240 -12.34 22.63 -0.84
N TYR A 241 -11.52 21.60 -0.62
CA TYR A 241 -11.84 20.39 0.16
C TYR A 241 -11.26 20.43 1.59
N GLY A 242 -10.66 21.57 1.98
CA GLY A 242 -10.03 21.74 3.29
C GLY A 242 -8.69 21.03 3.43
N ILE A 243 -7.99 20.80 2.32
CA ILE A 243 -6.63 20.26 2.30
C ILE A 243 -5.67 21.43 2.10
N THR A 244 -4.76 21.66 3.05
CA THR A 244 -3.75 22.71 2.94
C THR A 244 -2.54 22.23 2.12
N GLU A 245 -1.74 23.16 1.60
CA GLU A 245 -0.47 22.81 0.94
C GLU A 245 0.47 22.04 1.88
N GLU A 246 0.50 22.41 3.15
CA GLU A 246 1.29 21.71 4.17
C GLU A 246 0.85 20.25 4.33
N MET A 247 -0.47 20.00 4.41
CA MET A 247 -1.00 18.63 4.49
C MET A 247 -0.68 17.84 3.23
N PHE A 248 -0.87 18.45 2.05
CA PHE A 248 -0.53 17.82 0.78
C PHE A 248 0.95 17.41 0.73
N ARG A 249 1.86 18.33 1.04
CA ARG A 249 3.31 18.07 1.08
C ARG A 249 3.68 17.02 2.11
N SER A 250 3.08 17.07 3.30
CA SER A 250 3.31 16.08 4.37
C SER A 250 2.89 14.69 3.94
N TRP A 251 1.71 14.54 3.35
CA TRP A 251 1.25 13.24 2.86
C TRP A 251 2.09 12.74 1.69
N PHE A 252 2.44 13.62 0.75
CA PHE A 252 3.32 13.26 -0.36
C PHE A 252 4.68 12.77 0.15
N ALA A 253 5.29 13.47 1.11
CA ALA A 253 6.53 13.04 1.73
C ALA A 253 6.40 11.67 2.41
N ALA A 254 5.33 11.46 3.20
CA ALA A 254 5.09 10.18 3.86
C ALA A 254 4.84 9.04 2.86
N ASP A 255 4.13 9.31 1.76
CA ASP A 255 3.91 8.36 0.67
C ASP A 255 5.26 7.95 0.03
N GLN A 256 6.18 8.90 -0.18
CA GLN A 256 7.53 8.62 -0.72
C GLN A 256 8.42 7.87 0.28
N GLN A 257 8.40 8.26 1.56
CA GLN A 257 9.14 7.56 2.61
C GLN A 257 8.66 6.11 2.77
N LEU A 258 7.37 5.85 2.59
CA LEU A 258 6.84 4.49 2.61
C LEU A 258 7.39 3.66 1.44
N ILE A 259 7.49 4.23 0.24
CA ILE A 259 8.10 3.55 -0.93
C ILE A 259 9.55 3.21 -0.63
N GLU A 260 10.35 4.19 -0.19
CA GLU A 260 11.77 4.00 0.14
C GLU A 260 11.95 3.00 1.30
N LEU A 261 11.10 3.05 2.33
CA LEU A 261 11.11 2.08 3.42
C LEU A 261 10.89 0.65 2.91
N ARG A 262 9.90 0.45 2.03
CA ARG A 262 9.63 -0.87 1.43
C ARG A 262 10.81 -1.37 0.60
N GLU A 263 11.47 -0.49 -0.16
CA GLU A 263 12.67 -0.84 -0.93
C GLU A 263 13.84 -1.22 -0.01
N VAL A 264 14.04 -0.49 1.09
CA VAL A 264 15.08 -0.83 2.08
C VAL A 264 14.77 -2.18 2.73
N MET A 265 13.53 -2.41 3.18
CA MET A 265 13.13 -3.69 3.76
C MET A 265 13.28 -4.84 2.76
N ALA A 266 12.95 -4.63 1.49
CA ALA A 266 13.16 -5.59 0.42
C ALA A 266 14.65 -5.92 0.23
N SER A 267 15.52 -4.90 0.27
CA SER A 267 16.98 -5.07 0.12
C SER A 267 17.63 -5.81 1.30
N GLU A 268 17.00 -5.77 2.47
CA GLU A 268 17.43 -6.48 3.69
C GLU A 268 16.92 -7.93 3.73
N HIS A 269 15.93 -8.28 2.89
CA HIS A 269 15.35 -9.61 2.88
C HIS A 269 16.33 -10.64 2.27
N PRO A 270 16.52 -11.82 2.87
CA PRO A 270 17.32 -12.87 2.28
C PRO A 270 16.81 -13.27 0.89
N THR A 271 17.70 -13.32 -0.10
CA THR A 271 17.40 -13.81 -1.47
C THR A 271 17.74 -15.28 -1.66
N MET A 272 18.41 -15.88 -0.68
CA MET A 272 18.83 -17.27 -0.62
C MET A 272 18.33 -17.86 0.70
N THR A 273 17.86 -19.10 0.67
CA THR A 273 17.45 -19.81 1.88
C THR A 273 17.61 -21.32 1.70
N GLU A 274 17.48 -22.03 2.81
CA GLU A 274 17.44 -23.48 2.83
C GLU A 274 16.16 -23.97 2.13
N GLN A 275 16.31 -24.85 1.15
CA GLN A 275 15.21 -25.42 0.39
C GLN A 275 15.39 -26.93 0.24
N ILE A 276 14.27 -27.66 0.29
CA ILE A 276 14.23 -29.11 0.08
C ILE A 276 13.27 -29.50 -1.03
N GLU A 277 13.59 -30.57 -1.75
CA GLU A 277 12.59 -31.32 -2.52
C GLU A 277 12.03 -32.41 -1.63
N LEU A 278 10.72 -32.37 -1.37
CA LEU A 278 10.04 -33.23 -0.42
C LEU A 278 8.94 -34.02 -1.12
N ARG A 279 8.91 -35.33 -0.91
CA ARG A 279 7.79 -36.21 -1.23
C ARG A 279 7.18 -36.72 0.05
N TYR A 280 5.87 -36.88 0.09
CA TYR A 280 5.23 -37.48 1.24
C TYR A 280 4.05 -38.37 0.86
N LEU A 281 3.82 -39.39 1.68
CA LEU A 281 2.60 -40.20 1.70
C LEU A 281 1.87 -39.95 3.01
N THR A 282 0.54 -39.81 2.96
CA THR A 282 -0.32 -39.66 4.13
C THR A 282 -1.41 -40.72 4.17
N THR A 283 -1.82 -41.13 5.35
CA THR A 283 -2.98 -42.00 5.55
C THR A 283 -3.56 -41.82 6.95
N THR A 284 -4.84 -42.14 7.14
CA THR A 284 -5.48 -42.14 8.47
C THR A 284 -5.28 -43.47 9.22
N SER A 285 -4.73 -44.51 8.56
CA SER A 285 -4.54 -45.85 9.13
C SER A 285 -3.08 -46.14 9.47
N GLU A 286 -2.81 -46.48 10.72
CA GLU A 286 -1.47 -46.88 11.19
C GLU A 286 -0.95 -48.15 10.49
N GLU A 287 -1.84 -49.12 10.28
CA GLU A 287 -1.49 -50.37 9.59
C GLU A 287 -1.03 -50.09 8.15
N GLN A 288 -1.75 -49.22 7.45
CA GLN A 288 -1.40 -48.84 6.08
C GLN A 288 -0.13 -48.01 6.02
N ALA A 289 0.09 -47.10 6.99
CA ALA A 289 1.33 -46.34 7.06
C ALA A 289 2.55 -47.24 7.27
N ASN A 290 2.43 -48.25 8.15
CA ASN A 290 3.49 -49.23 8.36
C ASN A 290 3.73 -50.12 7.12
N ASP A 291 2.68 -50.49 6.38
CA ASP A 291 2.81 -51.21 5.11
C ASP A 291 3.57 -50.39 4.06
N PHE A 292 3.18 -49.13 3.85
CA PHE A 292 3.86 -48.22 2.92
C PHE A 292 5.34 -48.03 3.30
N ALA A 293 5.64 -47.80 4.57
CA ALA A 293 7.03 -47.64 5.02
C ALA A 293 7.86 -48.92 4.83
N ALA A 294 7.29 -50.10 5.08
CA ALA A 294 7.99 -51.37 4.86
C ALA A 294 8.31 -51.59 3.38
N ARG A 295 7.36 -51.31 2.49
CA ARG A 295 7.51 -51.42 1.04
C ARG A 295 8.57 -50.47 0.48
N LEU A 296 8.57 -49.22 0.95
CA LEU A 296 9.61 -48.23 0.62
C LEU A 296 10.99 -48.68 1.13
N ALA A 297 11.08 -49.22 2.35
CA ALA A 297 12.32 -49.74 2.90
C ALA A 297 12.85 -50.97 2.14
N ASP A 298 11.96 -51.79 1.58
CA ASP A 298 12.29 -52.93 0.70
C ASP A 298 12.71 -52.49 -0.72
N GLY A 299 12.65 -51.19 -1.03
CA GLY A 299 13.08 -50.60 -2.29
C GLY A 299 12.00 -50.59 -3.37
N GLU A 300 10.72 -50.67 -3.00
CA GLU A 300 9.62 -50.43 -3.92
C GLU A 300 9.65 -48.98 -4.44
N ASP A 301 9.28 -48.78 -5.70
CA ASP A 301 9.25 -47.46 -6.32
C ASP A 301 8.13 -46.60 -5.71
N TYR A 302 8.45 -45.36 -5.34
CA TYR A 302 7.50 -44.40 -4.78
C TYR A 302 6.29 -44.19 -5.72
N GLN A 303 6.53 -44.17 -7.03
CA GLN A 303 5.45 -43.99 -8.01
C GLN A 303 4.45 -45.15 -8.00
N ALA A 304 4.88 -46.37 -7.66
CA ALA A 304 3.97 -47.51 -7.56
C ALA A 304 2.97 -47.34 -6.40
N LEU A 305 3.41 -46.76 -5.27
CA LEU A 305 2.53 -46.42 -4.15
C LEU A 305 1.60 -45.25 -4.49
N VAL A 306 2.09 -44.24 -5.21
CA VAL A 306 1.26 -43.14 -5.71
C VAL A 306 0.13 -43.66 -6.60
N ASP A 307 0.45 -44.53 -7.57
CA ASP A 307 -0.55 -45.11 -8.48
C ASP A 307 -1.60 -45.95 -7.73
N GLU A 308 -1.19 -46.65 -6.67
CA GLU A 308 -2.10 -47.39 -5.78
C GLU A 308 -3.02 -46.45 -4.99
N ILE A 309 -2.46 -45.37 -4.43
CA ILE A 309 -3.21 -44.35 -3.69
C ILE A 309 -4.24 -43.67 -4.59
N ASP A 310 -3.84 -43.22 -5.79
CA ASP A 310 -4.74 -42.59 -6.75
C ASP A 310 -5.89 -43.53 -7.16
N ALA A 311 -5.60 -44.81 -7.35
CA ALA A 311 -6.63 -45.82 -7.62
C ALA A 311 -7.61 -46.01 -6.43
N ALA A 312 -7.10 -45.94 -5.19
CA ALA A 312 -7.92 -46.05 -3.98
C ALA A 312 -8.80 -44.81 -3.75
N VAL A 313 -8.29 -43.60 -4.02
CA VAL A 313 -9.04 -42.33 -4.00
C VAL A 313 -10.23 -42.40 -4.96
N VAL A 314 -10.03 -42.90 -6.18
CA VAL A 314 -11.12 -43.06 -7.16
C VAL A 314 -12.18 -44.07 -6.70
N ALA A 315 -11.78 -45.08 -5.91
CA ALA A 315 -12.65 -46.16 -5.47
C ALA A 315 -13.45 -45.85 -4.19
N THR A 316 -13.06 -44.85 -3.38
CA THR A 316 -13.61 -44.61 -2.03
C THR A 316 -13.95 -43.13 -1.79
N LEU A 317 -15.03 -42.87 -1.03
CA LEU A 317 -15.47 -41.50 -0.67
C LEU A 317 -15.07 -41.10 0.76
N GLU A 318 -14.39 -41.97 1.51
CA GLU A 318 -14.07 -41.74 2.93
C GLU A 318 -12.56 -41.77 3.15
N SER A 319 -11.99 -40.58 3.39
CA SER A 319 -10.61 -40.29 3.84
C SER A 319 -9.52 -41.19 3.24
N PRO A 320 -9.34 -41.17 1.90
CA PRO A 320 -8.31 -41.96 1.25
C PRO A 320 -6.90 -41.50 1.66
N PRO A 321 -5.88 -42.37 1.55
CA PRO A 321 -4.49 -41.94 1.64
C PRO A 321 -4.20 -40.83 0.61
N GLY A 322 -3.22 -39.99 0.91
CA GLY A 322 -2.80 -38.88 0.05
C GLY A 322 -1.32 -38.95 -0.28
N HIS A 323 -0.91 -38.18 -1.27
CA HIS A 323 0.50 -37.97 -1.60
C HIS A 323 0.69 -36.56 -2.16
N ALA A 324 1.91 -36.04 -2.06
CA ALA A 324 2.35 -34.92 -2.89
C ALA A 324 3.88 -34.92 -3.07
N GLU A 325 4.32 -34.13 -4.04
CA GLU A 325 5.72 -33.81 -4.30
C GLU A 325 5.87 -32.29 -4.34
N LEU A 326 6.75 -31.77 -3.49
CA LEU A 326 7.14 -30.37 -3.38
C LEU A 326 8.54 -30.22 -3.96
N VAL A 327 8.70 -29.29 -4.90
CA VAL A 327 9.94 -29.12 -5.66
C VAL A 327 10.64 -27.84 -5.19
N TRP A 328 11.74 -27.99 -4.45
CA TRP A 328 12.55 -26.88 -3.92
C TRP A 328 11.73 -25.86 -3.11
N TYR A 329 11.06 -26.32 -2.07
CA TYR A 329 10.30 -25.44 -1.19
C TYR A 329 11.19 -24.96 -0.04
N PRO A 330 11.17 -23.65 0.28
CA PRO A 330 11.80 -23.17 1.50
C PRO A 330 10.97 -23.56 2.73
N ARG A 331 11.61 -23.48 3.89
CA ARG A 331 10.98 -23.83 5.16
C ARG A 331 9.65 -23.12 5.43
N SER A 332 9.56 -21.82 5.14
CA SER A 332 8.34 -21.04 5.35
C SER A 332 7.15 -21.57 4.55
N GLU A 333 7.37 -21.99 3.30
CA GLU A 333 6.33 -22.55 2.45
C GLU A 333 5.89 -23.93 2.94
N ILE A 334 6.83 -24.76 3.40
CA ILE A 334 6.52 -26.05 4.00
C ILE A 334 5.73 -25.89 5.31
N GLU A 335 6.09 -24.92 6.14
CA GLU A 335 5.34 -24.61 7.37
C GLU A 335 3.91 -24.13 7.08
N GLY A 336 3.67 -23.44 5.97
CA GLY A 336 2.34 -23.05 5.50
C GLY A 336 1.54 -24.21 4.92
N GLU A 337 2.07 -24.87 3.89
CA GLU A 337 1.39 -25.94 3.15
C GLU A 337 1.18 -27.21 3.99
N LEU A 338 2.16 -27.56 4.83
CA LEU A 338 2.14 -28.76 5.68
C LEU A 338 1.87 -28.46 7.15
N ALA A 339 1.26 -27.30 7.46
CA ALA A 339 0.89 -26.91 8.82
C ALA A 339 0.09 -28.00 9.56
N PHE A 340 -0.73 -28.77 8.83
CA PHE A 340 -1.55 -29.86 9.39
C PHE A 340 -0.73 -31.05 9.92
N LEU A 341 0.52 -31.23 9.47
CA LEU A 341 1.42 -32.27 9.98
C LEU A 341 2.03 -31.88 11.33
N GLY A 342 2.14 -30.58 11.60
CA GLY A 342 2.76 -30.03 12.81
C GLY A 342 4.28 -29.89 12.72
N THR A 343 4.84 -29.06 13.61
CA THR A 343 6.24 -28.62 13.52
C THR A 343 7.25 -29.75 13.60
N ALA A 344 7.00 -30.78 14.42
CA ALA A 344 7.96 -31.89 14.60
C ALA A 344 8.18 -32.73 13.33
N LEU A 345 7.15 -32.85 12.49
CA LEU A 345 7.25 -33.55 11.20
C LEU A 345 7.96 -32.66 10.16
N ILE A 346 7.74 -31.35 10.20
CA ILE A 346 8.44 -30.39 9.35
C ILE A 346 9.94 -30.35 9.71
N ASP A 347 10.29 -30.29 11.00
CA ASP A 347 11.67 -30.38 11.48
C ASP A 347 12.35 -31.66 10.95
N LEU A 348 11.66 -32.80 11.06
CA LEU A 348 12.15 -34.07 10.53
C LEU A 348 12.39 -34.01 9.02
N ALA A 349 11.57 -33.29 8.26
CA ALA A 349 11.74 -33.13 6.82
C ALA A 349 13.06 -32.42 6.48
N PHE A 350 13.46 -31.41 7.25
CA PHE A 350 14.72 -30.69 7.03
C PHE A 350 15.95 -31.43 7.58
N ASP A 351 15.77 -32.30 8.58
CA ASP A 351 16.85 -33.10 9.15
C ASP A 351 17.11 -34.44 8.41
N LEU A 352 16.23 -34.84 7.50
CA LEU A 352 16.30 -36.14 6.82
C LEU A 352 17.40 -36.16 5.75
N GLU A 353 18.22 -37.22 5.73
CA GLU A 353 19.21 -37.40 4.68
C GLU A 353 18.55 -37.56 3.29
N VAL A 354 19.16 -36.94 2.27
CA VAL A 354 18.67 -37.04 0.89
C VAL A 354 18.63 -38.49 0.42
N GLY A 355 17.46 -38.93 -0.04
CA GLY A 355 17.17 -40.29 -0.48
C GLY A 355 16.69 -41.23 0.62
N ALA A 356 16.63 -40.78 1.87
CA ALA A 356 16.05 -41.56 2.97
C ALA A 356 14.53 -41.38 3.05
N TYR A 357 13.89 -42.29 3.78
CA TYR A 357 12.48 -42.22 4.16
C TYR A 357 12.37 -42.10 5.68
N SER A 358 11.41 -41.31 6.16
CA SER A 358 11.08 -41.28 7.58
C SER A 358 10.33 -42.55 8.00
N GLU A 359 10.38 -42.89 9.29
CA GLU A 359 9.37 -43.78 9.87
C GLU A 359 7.98 -43.11 9.80
N PRO A 360 6.87 -43.89 9.76
CA PRO A 360 5.54 -43.35 9.91
C PRO A 360 5.40 -42.56 11.20
N ARG A 361 4.98 -41.30 11.08
CA ARG A 361 4.78 -40.40 12.22
C ARG A 361 3.38 -39.82 12.17
N LEU A 362 2.71 -39.82 13.31
CA LEU A 362 1.38 -39.23 13.46
C LEU A 362 1.50 -37.71 13.51
N SER A 363 0.62 -37.02 12.81
CA SER A 363 0.44 -35.57 12.84
C SER A 363 0.10 -35.06 14.24
N GLU A 364 0.38 -33.79 14.50
CA GLU A 364 0.13 -33.18 15.82
C GLU A 364 -1.35 -33.22 16.24
N ASP A 365 -2.27 -33.15 15.28
CA ASP A 365 -3.72 -33.27 15.52
C ASP A 365 -4.19 -34.71 15.77
N GLY A 366 -3.30 -35.70 15.61
CA GLY A 366 -3.55 -37.10 15.86
C GLY A 366 -4.40 -37.81 14.79
N THR A 367 -4.60 -37.22 13.62
CA THR A 367 -5.52 -37.74 12.60
C THR A 367 -4.85 -38.45 11.44
N THR A 368 -3.61 -38.09 11.13
CA THR A 368 -2.94 -38.45 9.87
C THR A 368 -1.53 -38.97 10.13
N TYR A 369 -1.22 -40.16 9.65
CA TYR A 369 0.16 -40.64 9.57
C TYR A 369 0.81 -40.11 8.30
N ALA A 370 2.06 -39.64 8.42
CA ALA A 370 2.88 -39.19 7.31
C ALA A 370 4.20 -39.98 7.22
N ILE A 371 4.63 -40.23 5.99
CA ILE A 371 5.94 -40.78 5.63
C ILE A 371 6.57 -39.77 4.69
N LEU A 372 7.73 -39.26 5.06
CA LEU A 372 8.45 -38.20 4.33
C LEU A 372 9.65 -38.78 3.59
N SER A 373 10.00 -38.20 2.46
CA SER A 373 11.22 -38.50 1.71
C SER A 373 11.79 -37.23 1.08
N VAL A 374 13.06 -36.95 1.35
CA VAL A 374 13.74 -35.78 0.79
C VAL A 374 14.56 -36.21 -0.42
N THR A 375 14.31 -35.65 -1.59
CA THR A 375 15.04 -35.99 -2.83
C THR A 375 16.13 -34.98 -3.20
N GLY A 376 16.11 -33.81 -2.57
CA GLY A 376 17.10 -32.75 -2.73
C GLY A 376 17.10 -31.84 -1.52
N HIS A 377 18.28 -31.31 -1.17
CA HIS A 377 18.46 -30.39 -0.05
C HIS A 377 19.62 -29.46 -0.36
N GLU A 378 19.35 -28.16 -0.34
CA GLU A 378 20.35 -27.10 -0.54
C GLU A 378 20.18 -26.05 0.56
N GLU A 379 21.23 -25.82 1.36
CA GLU A 379 21.23 -24.82 2.44
C GLU A 379 21.14 -23.38 1.93
N GLU A 380 21.69 -23.11 0.74
CA GLU A 380 21.70 -21.78 0.11
C GLU A 380 21.21 -21.88 -1.33
N ARG A 381 19.90 -21.83 -1.52
CA ARG A 381 19.26 -21.80 -2.83
C ARG A 381 18.55 -20.49 -3.08
N GLU A 382 18.70 -19.96 -4.29
CA GLU A 382 18.03 -18.73 -4.72
C GLU A 382 16.51 -18.92 -4.67
N LEU A 383 15.83 -17.97 -4.05
CA LEU A 383 14.38 -17.92 -4.06
C LEU A 383 13.90 -17.58 -5.46
N GLU A 384 12.83 -18.24 -5.90
CA GLU A 384 12.16 -17.84 -7.14
C GLU A 384 11.71 -16.38 -7.03
N PRO A 385 11.86 -15.54 -8.08
CA PRO A 385 11.54 -14.12 -7.99
C PRO A 385 10.10 -13.80 -7.54
N VAL A 386 9.14 -14.65 -7.90
CA VAL A 386 7.74 -14.51 -7.48
C VAL A 386 7.61 -14.74 -5.98
N LEU A 387 8.15 -15.86 -5.48
CA LEU A 387 8.15 -16.21 -4.08
C LEU A 387 8.92 -15.19 -3.22
N LEU A 388 10.08 -14.72 -3.69
CA LEU A 388 10.84 -13.67 -3.01
C LEU A 388 9.99 -12.41 -2.82
N ASN A 389 9.25 -11.98 -3.84
CA ASN A 389 8.39 -10.82 -3.75
C ASN A 389 7.21 -11.03 -2.78
N GLU A 390 6.64 -12.24 -2.76
CA GLU A 390 5.60 -12.61 -1.79
C GLU A 390 6.10 -12.57 -0.35
N LEU A 391 7.28 -13.14 -0.08
CA LEU A 391 7.91 -13.12 1.24
C LEU A 391 8.26 -11.70 1.70
N ILE A 392 8.76 -10.85 0.79
CA ILE A 392 9.03 -9.43 1.07
C ILE A 392 7.74 -8.70 1.46
N GLU A 393 6.65 -8.89 0.71
CA GLU A 393 5.36 -8.27 1.03
C GLU A 393 4.81 -8.78 2.36
N GLN A 394 4.92 -10.09 2.62
CA GLN A 394 4.51 -10.68 3.89
C GLN A 394 5.31 -10.10 5.07
N ALA A 395 6.64 -9.99 4.95
CA ALA A 395 7.49 -9.41 5.97
C ALA A 395 7.10 -7.95 6.29
N TYR A 396 6.75 -7.17 5.26
CA TYR A 396 6.22 -5.82 5.45
C TYR A 396 4.87 -5.82 6.17
N GLN A 397 3.93 -6.69 5.78
CA GLN A 397 2.61 -6.78 6.41
C GLN A 397 2.71 -7.20 7.88
N ASP A 398 3.58 -8.17 8.18
CA ASP A 398 3.83 -8.64 9.54
C ASP A 398 4.42 -7.53 10.41
N TRP A 399 5.39 -6.78 9.86
CA TRP A 399 5.92 -5.59 10.51
C TRP A 399 4.82 -4.54 10.78
N LEU A 400 4.01 -4.20 9.77
CA LEU A 400 2.94 -3.20 9.90
C LEU A 400 1.91 -3.61 10.95
N LEU A 401 1.47 -4.88 10.94
CA LEU A 401 0.52 -5.41 11.92
C LEU A 401 1.11 -5.42 13.33
N SER A 402 2.39 -5.79 13.47
CA SER A 402 3.10 -5.72 14.76
C SER A 402 3.12 -4.29 15.29
N MET A 403 3.49 -3.31 14.47
CA MET A 403 3.52 -1.90 14.86
C MET A 403 2.12 -1.39 15.22
N ILE A 404 1.09 -1.75 14.46
CA ILE A 404 -0.30 -1.38 14.78
C ILE A 404 -0.71 -1.96 16.14
N ALA A 405 -0.31 -3.19 16.46
CA ALA A 405 -0.64 -3.82 17.73
C ALA A 405 0.10 -3.19 18.92
N GLU A 406 1.33 -2.71 18.71
CA GLU A 406 2.20 -2.22 19.77
C GLU A 406 2.01 -0.72 20.08
N VAL A 407 1.93 0.14 19.06
CA VAL A 407 2.04 1.59 19.24
C VAL A 407 0.81 2.41 18.84
N VAL A 408 -0.25 1.78 18.31
CA VAL A 408 -1.43 2.49 17.81
C VAL A 408 -2.61 2.44 18.78
N GLU A 409 -3.06 3.61 19.21
CA GLU A 409 -4.28 3.78 20.00
C GLU A 409 -5.38 4.43 19.15
N ARG A 410 -6.48 3.69 18.88
CA ARG A 410 -7.64 4.25 18.16
C ARG A 410 -8.65 4.81 19.14
N LEU A 411 -9.08 6.05 18.92
CA LEU A 411 -10.07 6.70 19.77
C LEU A 411 -11.48 6.57 19.19
N PRO A 412 -12.52 6.44 20.05
CA PRO A 412 -13.89 6.45 19.59
C PRO A 412 -14.26 7.84 19.06
N TYR A 413 -14.91 7.89 17.90
CA TYR A 413 -15.43 9.13 17.32
C TYR A 413 -16.86 8.95 16.81
N ASP A 414 -17.61 10.05 16.76
CA ASP A 414 -19.00 10.07 16.30
C ASP A 414 -19.07 10.02 14.76
N SER A 415 -20.03 9.30 14.18
CA SER A 415 -20.16 9.21 12.72
C SER A 415 -20.38 10.56 12.02
N SER A 416 -20.82 11.60 12.74
CA SER A 416 -20.99 12.96 12.20
C SER A 416 -19.69 13.61 11.74
N ILE A 417 -18.53 13.14 12.21
CA ILE A 417 -17.24 13.64 11.72
C ILE A 417 -16.85 13.00 10.38
N ILE A 418 -17.54 11.95 9.91
CA ILE A 418 -17.22 11.25 8.66
C ILE A 418 -17.75 12.07 7.46
N PRO A 419 -16.87 12.53 6.55
CA PRO A 419 -17.30 13.21 5.34
C PRO A 419 -18.10 12.27 4.43
N THR A 420 -19.32 12.67 4.07
CA THR A 420 -20.18 11.96 3.10
C THR A 420 -20.13 12.58 1.70
N ARG A 421 -19.41 13.69 1.58
CA ARG A 421 -19.08 14.37 0.32
C ARG A 421 -17.56 14.59 0.31
N PRO A 422 -16.92 14.61 -0.86
CA PRO A 422 -15.60 15.20 -0.94
C PRO A 422 -15.67 16.65 -0.54
#